data_AF-A0A3B9QV82-F1
#
_entry.id   AF-A0A3B9QV82-F1
#
_cell.length_a   1.000
_cell.length_b   1.000
_cell.length_c   1.000
_cell.angle_alpha   90.00
_cell.angle_beta   90.00
_cell.angle_gamma   90.00
#
_symmetry.space_group_name_H-M   'P 1'
#
loop_
_entity.id
_entity.type
_entity.pdbx_description
1 polymer ?
#
loop_
_entity_poly.entity_id
_entity_poly.type
_entity_poly.pdbx_seq_one_letter_code
_entity_poly.pdbx_strand_id
1 'polypeptide(L)'
;GAHAAVEVAAALAAGAVAGARGNSGMVLSQILRAVADTAALSATGELSARTVPVMLARAGELVLDALSDPVEGTIVTVLRAAAEGARDAGAADRASLCDVVTAARDAAVAALAQTTGQLAALSDAGVVD
;
A
#
# COMPACT_ATOMS: atom_id res chain seq x y z
N GLY A 1 7.22 23.53 -4.80
CA GLY A 1 6.18 23.72 -3.77
C GLY A 1 5.18 22.59 -3.82
N ALA A 2 4.27 22.51 -2.86
CA ALA A 2 3.19 21.52 -2.72
C ALA A 2 2.57 21.04 -4.04
N HIS A 3 2.21 22.00 -4.90
CA HIS A 3 1.57 21.75 -6.20
C HIS A 3 2.43 20.85 -7.13
N ALA A 4 3.74 21.07 -7.17
CA ALA A 4 4.65 20.29 -7.98
C ALA A 4 4.79 18.84 -7.48
N ALA A 5 4.69 18.60 -6.17
CA ALA A 5 4.76 17.23 -5.62
C ALA A 5 3.51 16.42 -5.98
N VAL A 6 2.33 17.05 -5.91
CA VAL A 6 1.06 16.45 -6.33
C VAL A 6 1.06 16.16 -7.83
N GLU A 7 1.52 17.10 -8.66
CA GLU A 7 1.64 16.90 -10.12
C GLU A 7 2.60 15.75 -10.47
N VAL A 8 3.74 15.66 -9.80
CA VAL A 8 4.70 14.57 -10.00
C VAL A 8 4.09 13.23 -9.58
N ALA A 9 3.41 13.17 -8.43
CA ALA A 9 2.75 11.95 -7.97
C ALA A 9 1.64 11.51 -8.94
N ALA A 10 0.84 12.45 -9.44
CA ALA A 10 -0.21 12.19 -10.42
C ALA A 10 0.36 11.69 -11.76
N ALA A 11 1.42 12.33 -12.27
CA ALA A 11 2.09 11.91 -13.49
C ALA A 11 2.73 10.53 -13.34
N LEU A 12 3.35 10.24 -12.19
CA LEU A 12 3.92 8.93 -11.87
C LEU A 12 2.84 7.85 -11.85
N ALA A 13 1.72 8.09 -11.15
CA ALA A 13 0.61 7.16 -11.09
C ALA A 13 -0.01 6.91 -12.47
N ALA A 14 -0.24 7.97 -13.26
CA ALA A 14 -0.76 7.84 -14.62
C ALA A 14 0.18 7.03 -15.53
N GLY A 15 1.49 7.30 -15.46
CA GLY A 15 2.49 6.55 -16.21
C GLY A 15 2.56 5.08 -15.78
N ALA A 16 2.46 4.81 -14.47
CA ALA A 16 2.44 3.44 -13.94
C ALA A 16 1.21 2.66 -14.40
N VAL A 17 0.03 3.29 -14.40
CA VAL A 17 -1.21 2.65 -14.88
C VAL A 17 -1.13 2.40 -16.39
N ALA A 18 -0.67 3.38 -17.18
CA ALA A 18 -0.55 3.23 -18.62
C ALA A 18 0.51 2.18 -19.03
N GLY A 19 1.58 2.04 -18.24
CA GLY A 19 2.68 1.11 -18.49
C GLY A 19 2.53 -0.26 -17.80
N ALA A 20 1.48 -0.47 -17.02
CA ALA A 20 1.28 -1.70 -16.26
C ALA A 20 1.23 -2.93 -17.18
N ARG A 21 2.01 -3.96 -16.83
CA ARG A 21 1.99 -5.26 -17.50
C ARG A 21 1.97 -6.37 -16.46
N GLY A 22 1.11 -7.36 -16.67
CA GLY A 22 0.88 -8.44 -15.72
C GLY A 22 0.28 -7.96 -14.38
N ASN A 23 0.08 -8.90 -13.46
CA ASN A 23 -0.58 -8.62 -12.18
C ASN A 23 0.27 -7.68 -11.30
N SER A 24 1.57 -7.92 -11.19
CA SER A 24 2.46 -7.09 -10.36
C SER A 24 2.53 -5.64 -10.83
N GLY A 25 2.55 -5.40 -12.14
CA GLY A 25 2.52 -4.04 -12.70
C GLY A 25 1.21 -3.32 -12.41
N MET A 26 0.09 -4.03 -12.54
CA MET A 26 -1.23 -3.50 -12.20
C MET A 26 -1.34 -3.19 -10.71
N VAL A 27 -0.93 -4.09 -9.83
CA VAL A 27 -0.94 -3.89 -8.36
C VAL A 27 -0.11 -2.66 -7.99
N LEU A 28 1.14 -2.58 -8.45
CA LEU A 28 2.00 -1.43 -8.17
C LEU A 28 1.37 -0.11 -8.66
N SER A 29 0.76 -0.12 -9.85
CA SER A 29 0.09 1.06 -10.39
C SER A 29 -1.06 1.55 -9.51
N GLN A 30 -1.81 0.65 -8.89
CA GLN A 30 -2.91 1.01 -7.99
C GLN A 30 -2.43 1.54 -6.64
N ILE A 31 -1.33 1.00 -6.11
CA ILE A 31 -0.68 1.56 -4.91
C ILE A 31 -0.20 2.99 -5.17
N LEU A 32 0.47 3.23 -6.30
CA LEU A 32 0.94 4.55 -6.69
C LEU A 32 -0.22 5.53 -6.91
N ARG A 33 -1.34 5.05 -7.46
CA ARG A 33 -2.57 5.83 -7.60
C ARG A 33 -3.13 6.24 -6.22
N ALA A 34 -3.17 5.34 -5.25
CA ALA A 34 -3.63 5.69 -3.90
C ALA A 34 -2.76 6.78 -3.24
N VAL A 35 -1.44 6.73 -3.45
CA VAL A 35 -0.51 7.78 -3.00
C VAL A 35 -0.85 9.12 -3.63
N ALA A 36 -1.01 9.16 -4.95
CA ALA A 36 -1.33 10.38 -5.70
C ALA A 36 -2.70 10.97 -5.29
N ASP A 37 -3.73 10.11 -5.20
CA ASP A 37 -5.07 10.51 -4.79
C ASP A 37 -5.05 11.10 -3.37
N THR A 38 -4.31 10.48 -2.45
CA THR A 38 -4.21 10.99 -1.07
C THR A 38 -3.43 12.30 -1.00
N ALA A 39 -2.32 12.42 -1.73
CA ALA A 39 -1.53 13.65 -1.77
C ALA A 39 -2.34 14.82 -2.34
N ALA A 40 -3.19 14.57 -3.34
CA ALA A 40 -4.06 15.60 -3.94
C ALA A 40 -5.13 16.15 -2.98
N LEU A 41 -5.50 15.40 -1.94
CA LEU A 41 -6.41 15.87 -0.88
C LEU A 41 -5.73 16.79 0.14
N SER A 42 -4.40 16.84 0.15
CA SER A 42 -3.61 17.67 1.06
C SER A 42 -3.37 19.05 0.46
N ALA A 43 -3.70 20.11 1.21
CA ALA A 43 -3.41 21.48 0.79
C ALA A 43 -1.90 21.75 0.61
N THR A 44 -1.05 21.01 1.32
CA THR A 44 0.42 21.07 1.19
C THR A 44 0.98 19.98 0.28
N GLY A 45 0.14 19.08 -0.24
CA GLY A 45 0.60 17.91 -1.00
C GLY A 45 1.32 16.85 -0.15
N GLU A 46 1.41 17.06 1.17
CA GLU A 46 2.16 16.18 2.07
C GLU A 46 1.26 15.09 2.66
N LEU A 47 1.85 13.91 2.84
CA LEU A 47 1.26 12.84 3.63
C LEU A 47 1.56 13.06 5.12
N SER A 48 0.67 12.57 5.98
CA SER A 48 0.77 12.73 7.42
C SER A 48 0.40 11.43 8.14
N ALA A 49 0.67 11.38 9.44
CA ALA A 49 0.23 10.28 10.30
C ALA A 49 -1.29 9.97 10.19
N ARG A 50 -2.10 10.98 9.83
CA ARG A 50 -3.55 10.82 9.63
C ARG A 50 -3.94 10.31 8.25
N THR A 51 -3.17 10.65 7.22
CA THR A 51 -3.53 10.33 5.83
C THR A 51 -2.93 9.02 5.34
N VAL A 52 -1.77 8.61 5.85
CA VAL A 52 -1.14 7.32 5.48
C VAL A 52 -2.02 6.10 5.76
N PRO A 53 -2.72 5.98 6.90
CA PRO A 53 -3.59 4.83 7.14
C PRO A 53 -4.75 4.74 6.14
N VAL A 54 -5.33 5.90 5.79
CA VAL A 54 -6.40 6.00 4.78
C VAL A 54 -5.86 5.65 3.39
N MET A 55 -4.67 6.14 3.04
CA MET A 55 -4.00 5.84 1.78
C MET A 55 -3.75 4.34 1.61
N LEU A 56 -3.25 3.65 2.64
CA LEU A 56 -2.97 2.22 2.59
C LEU A 56 -4.25 1.39 2.48
N ALA A 57 -5.31 1.77 3.22
CA ALA A 57 -6.62 1.15 3.07
C ALA A 57 -7.14 1.31 1.63
N ARG A 58 -7.03 2.51 1.07
CA ARG A 58 -7.45 2.80 -0.31
C ARG A 58 -6.63 2.03 -1.35
N ALA A 59 -5.32 1.88 -1.13
CA ALA A 59 -4.46 1.07 -1.98
C ALA A 59 -4.93 -0.40 -1.99
N GLY A 60 -5.28 -0.96 -0.83
CA GLY A 60 -5.85 -2.30 -0.72
C GLY A 60 -7.14 -2.47 -1.52
N GLU A 61 -8.09 -1.53 -1.40
CA GLU A 61 -9.33 -1.52 -2.18
C GLU A 61 -9.06 -1.49 -3.69
N LEU A 62 -8.21 -0.56 -4.14
CA LEU A 62 -7.89 -0.42 -5.57
C LEU A 62 -7.21 -1.68 -6.12
N VAL A 63 -6.36 -2.33 -5.33
CA VAL A 63 -5.70 -3.58 -5.72
C VAL A 63 -6.71 -4.72 -5.81
N LEU A 64 -7.62 -4.85 -4.84
CA LEU A 64 -8.68 -5.85 -4.86
C LEU A 64 -9.60 -5.68 -6.08
N ASP A 65 -9.98 -4.44 -6.39
CA ASP A 65 -10.84 -4.12 -7.54
C ASP A 65 -10.15 -4.40 -8.89
N ALA A 66 -8.83 -4.31 -8.93
CA ALA A 66 -8.07 -4.49 -10.16
C ALA A 66 -7.77 -5.98 -10.46
N LEU A 67 -7.70 -6.83 -9.43
CA LEU A 67 -7.42 -8.25 -9.57
C LEU A 67 -8.68 -9.04 -9.94
N SER A 68 -8.59 -9.88 -10.97
CA SER A 68 -9.69 -10.77 -11.36
C SER A 68 -9.97 -11.87 -10.33
N ASP A 69 -8.94 -12.31 -9.60
CA ASP A 69 -9.03 -13.35 -8.57
C ASP A 69 -8.05 -13.02 -7.43
N PRO A 70 -8.49 -12.26 -6.41
CA PRO A 70 -7.64 -11.88 -5.29
C PRO A 70 -7.42 -13.07 -4.36
N VAL A 71 -6.15 -13.31 -4.00
CA VAL A 71 -5.73 -14.47 -3.21
C VAL A 71 -5.14 -14.00 -1.87
N GLU A 72 -5.69 -14.45 -0.74
CA GLU A 72 -5.03 -14.31 0.57
C GLU A 72 -3.76 -15.17 0.60
N GLY A 73 -2.72 -14.69 1.29
CA GLY A 73 -1.37 -15.22 1.20
C GLY A 73 -0.53 -14.57 0.10
N THR A 74 -0.98 -13.45 -0.47
CA THR A 74 -0.22 -12.67 -1.46
C THR A 74 -0.09 -11.21 -1.01
N ILE A 75 0.25 -10.31 -1.92
CA ILE A 75 0.23 -8.85 -1.73
C ILE A 75 -1.07 -8.31 -1.10
N VAL A 76 -2.21 -8.97 -1.32
CA VAL A 76 -3.50 -8.60 -0.69
C VAL A 76 -3.39 -8.63 0.83
N THR A 77 -2.84 -9.71 1.39
CA THR A 77 -2.64 -9.89 2.82
C THR A 77 -1.62 -8.90 3.38
N VAL A 78 -0.54 -8.64 2.63
CA VAL A 78 0.51 -7.70 3.03
C VAL A 78 -0.03 -6.27 3.09
N LEU A 79 -0.79 -5.83 2.08
CA LEU A 79 -1.39 -4.49 2.06
C LEU A 79 -2.43 -4.31 3.16
N ARG A 80 -3.24 -5.34 3.42
CA ARG A 80 -4.22 -5.32 4.51
C ARG A 80 -3.53 -5.17 5.86
N ALA A 81 -2.49 -5.96 6.13
CA ALA A 81 -1.71 -5.86 7.36
C ALA A 81 -1.02 -4.50 7.50
N ALA A 82 -0.45 -3.96 6.40
CA ALA A 82 0.14 -2.63 6.40
C ALA A 82 -0.88 -1.54 6.79
N ALA A 83 -2.09 -1.61 6.22
CA ALA A 83 -3.16 -0.67 6.54
C ALA A 83 -3.62 -0.81 8.01
N GLU A 84 -3.73 -2.02 8.53
CA GLU A 84 -4.03 -2.29 9.95
C GLU A 84 -2.97 -1.69 10.88
N GLY A 85 -1.69 -2.03 10.67
CA GLY A 85 -0.60 -1.50 11.49
C GLY A 85 -0.50 0.04 11.45
N ALA A 86 -0.72 0.64 10.28
CA ALA A 86 -0.78 2.10 10.14
C ALA A 86 -1.95 2.70 10.93
N ARG A 87 -3.14 2.11 10.85
CA ARG A 87 -4.33 2.59 11.56
C ARG A 87 -4.15 2.53 13.07
N ASP A 88 -3.64 1.41 13.57
CA ASP A 88 -3.44 1.20 15.01
C ASP A 88 -2.43 2.21 15.58
N ALA A 89 -1.30 2.41 14.89
CA ALA A 89 -0.32 3.42 15.28
C ALA A 89 -0.88 4.85 15.17
N GLY A 90 -1.67 5.14 14.12
CA GLY A 90 -2.27 6.44 13.88
C GLY A 90 -3.37 6.82 14.89
N ALA A 91 -3.93 5.84 15.62
CA ALA A 91 -4.93 6.05 16.66
C ALA A 91 -4.32 6.57 17.98
N ALA A 92 -3.01 6.45 18.17
CA ALA A 92 -2.33 6.98 19.35
C ALA A 92 -2.32 8.51 19.36
N ASP A 93 -2.45 9.10 20.55
CA ASP A 93 -2.36 10.57 20.68
C ASP A 93 -0.96 11.04 20.27
N ARG A 94 -0.91 12.04 19.39
CA ARG A 94 0.32 12.64 18.83
C ARG A 94 1.24 11.68 18.05
N ALA A 95 0.71 10.60 17.47
CA ALA A 95 1.49 9.73 16.58
C ALA A 95 2.21 10.52 15.48
N SER A 96 3.51 10.29 15.31
CA SER A 96 4.28 10.90 14.21
C SER A 96 4.08 10.12 12.91
N LEU A 97 4.39 10.75 11.77
CA LEU A 97 4.40 10.06 10.49
C LEU A 97 5.39 8.88 10.50
N CYS A 98 6.52 9.03 11.19
CA CYS A 98 7.53 7.98 11.31
C CYS A 98 6.96 6.75 12.02
N ASP A 99 6.24 6.95 13.13
CA ASP A 99 5.62 5.86 13.90
C ASP A 99 4.62 5.08 13.04
N VAL A 100 3.75 5.79 12.32
CA VAL A 100 2.74 5.18 11.45
C VAL A 100 3.36 4.39 10.31
N VAL A 101 4.36 4.97 9.62
CA VAL A 101 5.05 4.28 8.51
C VAL A 101 5.84 3.07 9.01
N THR A 102 6.45 3.18 10.19
CA THR A 102 7.22 2.07 10.79
C THR A 102 6.28 0.92 11.16
N ALA A 103 5.16 1.22 11.82
CA ALA A 103 4.15 0.21 12.17
C ALA A 103 3.55 -0.47 10.93
N ALA A 104 3.25 0.31 9.88
CA ALA A 104 2.78 -0.24 8.60
C ALA A 104 3.80 -1.20 7.98
N ARG A 105 5.09 -0.81 7.97
CA ARG A 105 6.19 -1.62 7.44
C ARG A 105 6.38 -2.89 8.25
N ASP A 106 6.34 -2.81 9.58
CA ASP A 106 6.54 -3.97 10.45
C ASP A 106 5.39 -4.98 10.32
N ALA A 107 4.14 -4.50 10.25
CA ALA A 107 2.99 -5.34 9.98
C ALA A 107 3.05 -5.99 8.59
N ALA A 108 3.45 -5.25 7.56
CA ALA A 108 3.65 -5.77 6.21
C ALA A 108 4.74 -6.86 6.18
N VAL A 109 5.88 -6.65 6.85
CA VAL A 109 6.97 -7.63 6.93
C VAL A 109 6.53 -8.89 7.68
N ALA A 110 5.80 -8.73 8.78
CA ALA A 110 5.27 -9.87 9.53
C ALA A 110 4.26 -10.68 8.70
N ALA A 111 3.38 -10.00 7.96
CA ALA A 111 2.42 -10.66 7.07
C ALA A 111 3.11 -11.36 5.89
N LEU A 112 4.11 -10.72 5.27
CA LEU A 112 4.90 -11.31 4.19
C LEU A 112 5.60 -12.59 4.66
N ALA A 113 6.20 -12.61 5.85
CA ALA A 113 6.83 -13.82 6.39
C ALA A 113 5.82 -14.96 6.64
N GLN A 114 4.53 -14.65 6.78
CA GLN A 114 3.47 -15.63 6.97
C GLN A 114 2.88 -16.13 5.65
N THR A 115 3.15 -15.50 4.50
CA THR A 115 2.62 -15.95 3.19
C THR A 115 3.21 -17.29 2.77
N THR A 116 4.46 -17.57 3.17
CA THR A 116 5.16 -18.86 2.97
C THR A 116 4.32 -20.07 3.40
N GLY A 117 3.50 -19.94 4.45
CA GLY A 117 2.65 -21.02 4.97
C GLY A 117 1.23 -21.06 4.42
N GLN A 118 0.84 -20.13 3.54
CA GLN A 118 -0.55 -19.94 3.11
C GLN A 118 -0.82 -20.53 1.72
N LEU A 119 0.23 -20.75 0.91
CA LEU A 119 0.13 -21.42 -0.39
C LEU A 119 1.03 -22.66 -0.40
N ALA A 120 0.46 -23.82 -0.76
CA ALA A 120 1.21 -25.09 -0.79
C ALA A 120 2.47 -25.01 -1.67
N ALA A 121 2.39 -24.31 -2.81
CA ALA A 121 3.52 -24.10 -3.71
C ALA A 121 4.66 -23.26 -3.09
N LEU A 122 4.33 -22.29 -2.23
CA LEU A 122 5.31 -21.45 -1.52
C LEU A 122 5.93 -22.21 -0.34
N SER A 123 5.11 -22.96 0.40
CA SER A 123 5.54 -23.81 1.51
C SER A 123 6.53 -24.88 1.05
N ASP A 124 6.27 -25.53 -0.09
CA ASP A 124 7.15 -26.56 -0.64
C ASP A 124 8.49 -25.99 -1.15
N ALA A 125 8.50 -24.72 -1.55
CA ALA A 125 9.70 -24.03 -2.04
C ALA A 125 10.46 -23.23 -0.96
N GLY A 126 9.86 -23.01 0.22
CA GLY A 126 10.43 -22.21 1.31
C GLY A 126 10.62 -20.73 0.95
N VAL A 127 9.86 -20.22 -0.02
CA VAL A 127 9.93 -18.82 -0.50
C VAL A 127 8.62 -18.11 -0.21
N VAL A 128 8.71 -16.81 0.10
CA VAL A 128 7.52 -15.94 0.16
C VAL A 128 7.03 -15.65 -1.26
N ASP A 129 5.77 -15.23 -1.38
CA ASP A 129 5.23 -14.63 -2.60
C ASP A 129 6.05 -13.41 -3.05
#